data_AF-A0A1Z5HTK5-F1
#
_entry.id   AF-A0A1Z5HTK5-F1
#
_cell.length_a   1.000
_cell.length_b   1.000
_cell.length_c   1.000
_cell.angle_alpha   90.00
_cell.angle_beta   90.00
_cell.angle_gamma   90.00
#
_symmetry.space_group_name_H-M   'P 1'
#
loop_
_entity.id
_entity.type
_entity.pdbx_description
1 polymer ?
#
loop_
_entity_poly.entity_id
_entity_poly.type
_entity_poly.pdbx_seq_one_letter_code
_entity_poly.pdbx_strand_id
1 'polypeptide(L)' 'MKPVEIKPNVYWVGGIDWDLRYFHGYLTPRGTTYNA' A
#
# COMPACT_ATOMS: atom_id res chain seq x y z
N MET A 1 0.38 4.46 -10.32
CA MET A 1 0.19 2.99 -10.47
C MET A 1 -1.10 2.77 -11.24
N LYS A 2 -1.23 1.73 -12.06
CA LYS A 2 -2.54 1.38 -12.64
C LYS A 2 -3.40 0.69 -11.56
N PRO A 3 -4.72 0.93 -11.49
CA PRO A 3 -5.61 0.19 -10.59
C PRO A 3 -5.51 -1.32 -10.80
N VAL A 4 -5.61 -2.09 -9.73
CA VAL A 4 -5.56 -3.55 -9.77
C VAL A 4 -6.95 -4.11 -9.46
N GLU A 5 -7.57 -4.78 -10.42
CA GLU A 5 -8.85 -5.43 -10.18
C GLU A 5 -8.66 -6.63 -9.24
N ILE A 6 -9.39 -6.65 -8.12
CA ILE A 6 -9.32 -7.72 -7.12
C ILE A 6 -10.57 -8.59 -7.11
N LYS A 7 -11.70 -8.06 -7.60
CA LYS A 7 -12.96 -8.73 -7.88
C LYS A 7 -13.65 -7.99 -9.03
N PRO A 8 -14.62 -8.61 -9.74
CA PRO A 8 -15.35 -7.93 -10.81
C PRO A 8 -15.88 -6.57 -10.37
N ASN A 9 -15.46 -5.50 -11.05
CA ASN A 9 -15.81 -4.11 -10.76
C ASN A 9 -15.33 -3.59 -9.38
N VAL A 10 -14.37 -4.24 -8.74
CA VAL A 10 -13.74 -3.79 -7.49
C VAL A 10 -12.24 -3.70 -7.70
N TYR A 11 -11.69 -2.51 -7.52
CA TYR A 11 -10.30 -2.19 -7.80
C TYR A 11 -9.60 -1.72 -6.55
N TRP A 12 -8.40 -2.24 -6.32
CA TRP A 12 -7.45 -1.62 -5.40
C TRP A 12 -6.81 -0.42 -6.10
N VAL A 13 -6.92 0.74 -5.47
CA VAL A 13 -6.42 2.05 -5.93
C VAL A 13 -5.48 2.70 -4.92
N GLY A 14 -4.98 1.91 -3.97
CA GLY A 14 -4.07 2.34 -2.92
C GLY A 14 -2.67 2.75 -3.40
N GLY A 15 -1.86 3.20 -2.44
CA GLY A 15 -0.45 3.52 -2.62
C GLY A 15 0.46 2.45 -2.00
N ILE A 16 1.59 2.18 -2.65
CA ILE A 16 2.69 1.42 -2.03
C ILE A 16 3.77 2.43 -1.66
N ASP A 17 4.14 2.46 -0.38
CA ASP A 17 5.22 3.26 0.14
C ASP A 17 6.43 2.36 0.40
N TRP A 18 7.32 2.32 -0.59
CA TRP A 18 8.52 1.50 -0.56
C TRP A 18 9.61 2.06 0.35
N ASP A 19 9.55 3.33 0.73
CA ASP A 19 10.65 4.06 1.35
C ASP A 19 10.45 4.27 2.86
N LEU A 20 9.22 4.17 3.36
CA LEU A 20 8.93 4.21 4.78
C LEU A 20 9.70 3.12 5.53
N ARG A 21 10.45 3.50 6.57
CA ARG A 21 11.22 2.56 7.43
C ARG A 21 10.77 2.54 8.89
N TYR A 22 10.09 3.58 9.34
CA TYR A 22 9.61 3.70 10.70
C TYR A 22 8.33 4.53 10.73
N PHE A 23 7.32 4.05 11.44
CA PHE A 23 6.01 4.67 11.50
C PHE A 23 5.39 4.45 12.88
N HIS A 24 5.21 5.55 13.62
CA HIS A 24 4.53 5.57 14.94
C HIS A 24 5.00 4.48 15.93
N GLY A 25 6.32 4.30 16.10
CA GLY A 25 6.83 3.26 17.00
C GLY A 25 7.11 1.93 16.33
N TYR A 26 6.54 1.68 15.15
CA TYR A 26 6.71 0.44 14.41
C TYR A 26 7.83 0.55 13.38
N LEU A 27 8.71 -0.45 13.35
CA LEU A 27 9.71 -0.60 12.31
C LEU A 27 9.05 -1.21 11.07
N THR A 28 9.15 -0.53 9.94
CA THR A 28 8.60 -0.94 8.64
C THR A 28 9.74 -1.12 7.64
N PRO A 29 10.73 -2.02 7.87
CA PRO A 29 11.94 -2.06 7.06
C PRO A 29 11.72 -2.41 5.59
N ARG A 30 10.53 -2.90 5.23
CA ARG A 30 10.12 -3.28 3.87
C ARG A 30 9.08 -2.32 3.26
N GLY A 31 8.84 -1.16 3.87
CA GLY A 31 7.76 -0.27 3.46
C GLY A 31 6.39 -0.70 3.99
N THR A 32 5.34 -0.07 3.47
CA THR A 32 3.92 -0.34 3.80
C THR A 32 3.01 -0.05 2.61
N THR A 33 1.71 -0.34 2.73
CA THR A 33 0.70 0.11 1.77
C THR A 33 -0.41 0.89 2.47
N TYR A 34 -0.98 1.85 1.75
CA TYR A 34 -2.18 2.57 2.13
C TYR A 34 -3.29 2.16 1.16
N ASN A 35 -4.12 1.20 1.57
CA ASN A 35 -5.10 0.57 0.68
C ASN A 35 -6.37 1.42 0.56
N ALA A 36 -6.89 1.54 -0.65
CA ALA A 36 -8.16 2.19 -1.00
C ALA A 36 -8.82 1.41 -2.13
#